data_AF-A0A3M2WXN0-F1
#
_entry.id   AF-A0A3M2WXN0-F1
#
_cell.length_a   1.000
_cell.length_b   1.000
_cell.length_c   1.000
_cell.angle_alpha   90.00
_cell.angle_beta   90.00
_cell.angle_gamma   90.00
#
_symmetry.space_group_name_H-M   'P 1'
#
loop_
_entity.id
_entity.type
_entity.pdbx_description
1 polymer ?
#
loop_
_entity_poly.entity_id
_entity_poly.type
_entity_poly.pdbx_seq_one_letter_code
_entity_poly.pdbx_strand_id
1 'polypeptide(L)'
;AVSVPFRLDECANRIGQGFSKVYQRHFMREMLTYIRDKQQRFQHEGLTEGLAELSALGSLENMRTFWDFDGRVTAPLHGFVDATDYYRRASSRYYLGQIETPTLIIQSRDDPFVFPHSLPEPGELSACTEFELHAKGGHVGFVDGSLRNPTYYLERRIPSWLSAAQERESARSS
;
A
#
# COMPACT_ATOMS: atom_id res chain seq x y z
N ALA A 1 -8.18 8.52 4.80
CA ALA A 1 -7.63 7.31 4.17
C ALA A 1 -8.46 6.09 4.58
N VAL A 2 -8.66 5.12 3.69
CA VAL A 2 -9.53 3.95 3.91
C VAL A 2 -8.79 2.69 3.45
N SER A 3 -8.83 1.61 4.23
CA SER A 3 -8.26 0.30 3.87
C SER A 3 -6.76 0.36 3.53
N VAL A 4 -5.97 1.09 4.35
CA VAL A 4 -4.56 1.40 4.06
C VAL A 4 -3.66 0.21 4.43
N PRO A 5 -2.81 -0.28 3.51
CA PRO A 5 -1.76 -1.23 3.86
C PRO A 5 -0.61 -0.47 4.55
N PHE A 6 -0.62 -0.43 5.89
CA PHE A 6 0.38 0.29 6.68
C PHE A 6 1.79 -0.31 6.60
N ARG A 7 1.88 -1.62 6.35
CA ARG A 7 3.12 -2.40 6.29
C ARG A 7 3.16 -3.20 5.00
N LEU A 8 3.89 -2.68 4.01
CA LEU A 8 3.99 -3.28 2.67
C LEU A 8 4.76 -4.60 2.70
N ASP A 9 5.75 -4.71 3.59
CA ASP A 9 6.50 -5.95 3.86
C ASP A 9 5.58 -7.09 4.32
N GLU A 10 4.67 -6.77 5.24
CA GLU A 10 3.71 -7.73 5.77
C GLU A 10 2.68 -8.14 4.70
N CYS A 11 2.24 -7.21 3.85
CA CYS A 11 1.40 -7.53 2.70
C CYS A 11 2.12 -8.44 1.70
N ALA A 12 3.39 -8.16 1.38
CA ALA A 12 4.21 -9.00 0.51
C ALA A 12 4.38 -10.43 1.08
N ASN A 13 4.56 -10.54 2.41
CA ASN A 13 4.62 -11.82 3.11
C ASN A 13 3.29 -12.58 3.04
N ARG A 14 2.14 -11.89 3.21
CA ARG A 14 0.81 -12.51 3.15
C ARG A 14 0.53 -13.14 1.79
N ILE A 15 0.88 -12.44 0.72
CA ILE A 15 0.66 -12.94 -0.64
C ILE A 15 1.54 -14.17 -0.93
N GLY A 16 2.68 -14.29 -0.24
CA GLY A 16 3.56 -15.46 -0.32
C GLY A 16 3.09 -16.70 0.45
N GLN A 17 1.93 -16.68 1.11
CA GLN A 17 1.45 -17.79 1.95
C GLN A 17 0.21 -18.49 1.40
N GLY A 18 0.11 -19.81 1.62
CA GLY A 18 -1.07 -20.60 1.27
C GLY A 18 -1.47 -20.58 -0.21
N PHE A 19 -2.78 -20.51 -0.48
CA PHE A 19 -3.36 -20.45 -1.82
C PHE A 19 -2.90 -19.19 -2.59
N SER A 20 -2.54 -18.11 -1.89
CA SER A 20 -2.04 -16.87 -2.46
C SER A 20 -0.71 -17.01 -3.23
N LYS A 21 0.05 -18.10 -3.00
CA LYS A 21 1.26 -18.41 -3.79
C LYS A 21 0.99 -18.55 -5.28
N VAL A 22 -0.21 -18.97 -5.67
CA VAL A 22 -0.60 -19.03 -7.09
C VAL A 22 -0.68 -17.62 -7.67
N TYR A 23 -1.29 -16.68 -6.93
CA TYR A 23 -1.34 -15.27 -7.28
C TYR A 23 0.06 -14.66 -7.32
N GLN A 24 0.91 -14.92 -6.33
CA GLN A 24 2.30 -14.47 -6.33
C GLN A 24 3.02 -14.93 -7.61
N ARG A 25 2.89 -16.21 -7.96
CA ARG A 25 3.52 -16.76 -9.17
C ARG A 25 2.99 -16.10 -10.45
N HIS A 26 1.70 -15.79 -10.50
CA HIS A 26 1.09 -15.06 -11.62
C HIS A 26 1.68 -13.66 -11.73
N PHE A 27 1.61 -12.86 -10.67
CA PHE A 27 2.14 -11.48 -10.65
C PHE A 27 3.64 -11.43 -10.98
N MET A 28 4.43 -12.34 -10.41
CA MET A 28 5.86 -12.42 -10.72
C MET A 28 6.13 -12.68 -12.19
N ARG A 29 5.32 -13.52 -12.86
CA ARG A 29 5.45 -13.74 -14.31
C ARG A 29 5.12 -12.47 -15.10
N GLU A 30 4.05 -11.77 -14.76
CA GLU A 30 3.67 -10.53 -15.44
C GLU A 30 4.72 -9.43 -15.27
N MET A 31 5.24 -9.23 -14.06
CA MET A 31 6.28 -8.26 -13.77
C MET A 31 7.59 -8.55 -14.53
N LEU A 32 7.98 -9.83 -14.60
CA LEU A 32 9.15 -10.24 -15.38
C LEU A 32 8.96 -10.03 -16.88
N THR A 33 7.77 -10.32 -17.40
CA THR A 33 7.42 -10.04 -18.80
C THR A 33 7.47 -8.53 -19.08
N TYR A 34 6.92 -7.72 -18.19
CA TYR A 34 6.94 -6.26 -18.32
C TYR A 34 8.36 -5.69 -18.44
N ILE A 35 9.32 -6.18 -17.63
CA ILE A 35 10.72 -5.73 -17.72
C ILE A 35 11.32 -6.12 -19.08
N ARG A 36 11.09 -7.36 -19.53
CA ARG A 36 11.59 -7.82 -20.84
C ARG A 36 11.02 -7.00 -21.98
N ASP A 37 9.73 -6.70 -21.95
CA ASP A 37 9.08 -5.87 -22.96
C ASP A 37 9.64 -4.45 -22.94
N LYS A 38 9.90 -3.89 -21.74
CA LYS A 38 10.53 -2.58 -21.59
C LYS A 38 11.97 -2.57 -22.13
N GLN A 39 12.75 -3.62 -21.89
CA GLN A 39 14.09 -3.80 -22.46
C GLN A 39 14.05 -3.83 -24.00
N GLN A 40 13.15 -4.63 -24.57
CA GLN A 40 12.96 -4.72 -26.03
C GLN A 40 12.56 -3.37 -26.63
N ARG A 41 11.64 -2.65 -25.98
CA ARG A 41 11.22 -1.32 -26.40
C ARG A 41 12.38 -0.32 -26.35
N PHE A 42 13.14 -0.28 -25.26
CA PHE A 42 14.28 0.63 -25.12
C PHE A 42 15.37 0.35 -26.15
N GLN A 43 15.59 -0.93 -26.47
CA GLN A 43 16.48 -1.33 -27.55
C GLN A 43 15.97 -0.83 -28.92
N HIS A 44 14.67 -0.97 -29.19
CA HIS A 44 14.07 -0.53 -30.45
C HIS A 44 14.04 1.00 -30.59
N GLU A 45 13.81 1.74 -29.50
CA GLU A 45 13.76 3.20 -29.46
C GLU A 45 15.16 3.85 -29.33
N GLY A 46 16.22 3.06 -29.17
CA GLY A 46 17.58 3.58 -29.02
C GLY A 46 17.85 4.27 -27.68
N LEU A 47 17.07 3.97 -26.64
CA LEU A 47 17.22 4.52 -25.30
C LEU A 47 18.37 3.83 -24.54
N THR A 48 19.60 4.24 -24.84
CA THR A 48 20.82 3.61 -24.35
C THR A 48 20.99 3.65 -22.83
N GLU A 49 20.66 4.77 -22.18
CA GLU A 49 20.75 4.91 -20.73
C GLU A 49 19.79 3.98 -19.99
N GLY A 50 18.50 4.01 -20.36
CA GLY A 50 17.50 3.13 -19.75
C GLY A 50 17.77 1.65 -20.04
N LEU A 51 18.34 1.31 -21.21
CA LEU A 51 18.75 -0.05 -21.52
C LEU A 51 19.95 -0.50 -20.67
N ALA A 52 20.92 0.38 -20.43
CA ALA A 52 22.06 0.10 -19.56
C ALA A 52 21.62 -0.12 -18.10
N GLU A 53 20.70 0.69 -17.58
CA GLU A 53 20.10 0.49 -16.25
C GLU A 53 19.40 -0.86 -16.13
N LEU A 54 18.54 -1.21 -17.11
CA LEU A 54 17.83 -2.49 -17.10
C LEU A 54 18.77 -3.70 -17.30
N SER A 55 19.88 -3.52 -17.99
CA SER A 55 20.90 -4.56 -18.17
C SER A 55 21.75 -4.76 -16.91
N ALA A 56 21.99 -3.68 -16.15
CA ALA A 56 22.72 -3.71 -14.89
C ALA A 56 22.02 -4.52 -13.78
N LEU A 57 20.70 -4.74 -13.92
CA LEU A 57 19.92 -5.63 -13.02
C LEU A 57 20.39 -7.09 -13.07
N GLY A 58 21.12 -7.48 -14.13
CA GLY A 58 21.63 -8.83 -14.31
C GLY A 58 20.53 -9.85 -14.62
N SER A 59 20.70 -11.08 -14.14
CA SER A 59 19.75 -12.16 -14.43
C SER A 59 18.46 -12.00 -13.62
N LEU A 60 17.34 -11.94 -14.35
CA LEU A 60 15.98 -11.94 -13.79
C LEU A 60 15.44 -13.37 -13.58
N GLU A 61 16.29 -14.38 -13.65
CA GLU A 61 15.91 -15.77 -13.43
C GLU A 61 15.72 -16.09 -11.95
N ASN A 62 14.88 -17.09 -11.67
CA ASN A 62 14.62 -17.61 -10.32
C ASN A 62 14.05 -16.60 -9.30
N MET A 63 13.51 -15.47 -9.75
CA MET A 63 12.74 -14.57 -8.89
C MET A 63 11.38 -15.20 -8.58
N ARG A 64 11.17 -15.61 -7.33
CA ARG A 64 9.96 -16.34 -6.92
C ARG A 64 9.09 -15.54 -5.97
N THR A 65 9.66 -14.54 -5.32
CA THR A 65 8.99 -13.72 -4.31
C THR A 65 9.05 -12.24 -4.66
N PHE A 66 8.14 -11.45 -4.07
CA PHE A 66 8.19 -10.00 -4.17
C PHE A 66 9.49 -9.45 -3.56
N TRP A 67 10.00 -10.06 -2.49
CA TRP A 67 11.30 -9.71 -1.92
C TRP A 67 12.46 -9.88 -2.91
N ASP A 68 12.46 -10.97 -3.69
CA ASP A 68 13.48 -11.17 -4.74
C ASP A 68 13.40 -10.07 -5.80
N PHE A 69 12.18 -9.76 -6.25
CA PHE A 69 11.94 -8.74 -7.25
C PHE A 69 12.31 -7.35 -6.74
N ASP A 70 11.79 -6.98 -5.58
CA ASP A 70 11.98 -5.65 -5.02
C ASP A 70 13.44 -5.40 -4.64
N GLY A 71 14.19 -6.43 -4.23
CA GLY A 71 15.61 -6.28 -3.94
C GLY A 71 16.49 -6.13 -5.19
N ARG A 72 16.13 -6.79 -6.29
CA ARG A 72 16.98 -6.86 -7.50
C ARG A 72 16.52 -5.94 -8.64
N VAL A 73 15.28 -5.45 -8.58
CA VAL A 73 14.70 -4.57 -9.60
C VAL A 73 14.26 -3.27 -8.95
N THR A 74 13.28 -3.31 -8.04
CA THR A 74 12.68 -2.08 -7.49
C THR A 74 13.72 -1.24 -6.75
N ALA A 75 14.52 -1.85 -5.88
CA ALA A 75 15.53 -1.14 -5.11
C ALA A 75 16.58 -0.44 -5.97
N PRO A 76 17.31 -1.13 -6.87
CA PRO A 76 18.33 -0.49 -7.69
C PRO A 76 17.76 0.55 -8.66
N LEU A 77 16.58 0.32 -9.25
CA LEU A 77 15.98 1.28 -10.19
C LEU A 77 15.45 2.55 -9.52
N HIS A 78 15.12 2.48 -8.23
CA HIS A 78 14.50 3.60 -7.50
C HIS A 78 15.38 4.17 -6.39
N GLY A 79 16.67 3.79 -6.35
CA GLY A 79 17.64 4.35 -5.41
C GLY A 79 17.42 3.91 -3.95
N PHE A 80 16.88 2.72 -3.73
CA PHE A 80 16.87 2.08 -2.42
C PHE A 80 18.10 1.18 -2.25
N VAL A 81 18.55 1.00 -1.02
CA VAL A 81 19.73 0.16 -0.72
C VAL A 81 19.44 -1.31 -1.02
N ASP A 82 18.27 -1.78 -0.61
CA ASP A 82 17.79 -3.15 -0.79
C ASP A 82 16.25 -3.21 -0.63
N ALA A 83 15.69 -4.42 -0.68
CA ALA A 83 14.25 -4.63 -0.47
C ALA A 83 13.79 -4.17 0.94
N THR A 84 14.63 -4.33 1.95
CA THR A 84 14.29 -3.94 3.34
C THR A 84 14.23 -2.42 3.47
N ASP A 85 15.18 -1.69 2.89
CA ASP A 85 15.17 -0.23 2.81
C ASP A 85 13.96 0.27 2.02
N TYR A 86 13.66 -0.37 0.89
CA TYR A 86 12.46 -0.10 0.11
C TYR A 86 11.19 -0.25 0.96
N TYR A 87 10.96 -1.41 1.58
CA TYR A 87 9.76 -1.62 2.38
C TYR A 87 9.72 -0.73 3.62
N ARG A 88 10.86 -0.39 4.23
CA ARG A 88 10.91 0.55 5.36
C ARG A 88 10.48 1.95 4.92
N ARG A 89 11.01 2.46 3.81
CA ARG A 89 10.73 3.82 3.33
C ARG A 89 9.37 3.94 2.63
N ALA A 90 8.88 2.87 2.03
CA ALA A 90 7.59 2.86 1.35
C ALA A 90 6.40 2.56 2.28
N SER A 91 6.65 1.97 3.46
CA SER A 91 5.57 1.67 4.42
C SER A 91 5.09 2.92 5.14
N SER A 92 3.80 3.23 5.00
CA SER A 92 3.18 4.42 5.58
C SER A 92 3.17 4.43 7.11
N ARG A 93 3.25 3.26 7.78
CA ARG A 93 3.26 3.15 9.25
C ARG A 93 4.30 4.07 9.92
N TYR A 94 5.49 4.19 9.33
CA TYR A 94 6.59 4.95 9.92
C TYR A 94 6.40 6.48 9.88
N TYR A 95 5.41 6.96 9.12
CA TYR A 95 5.15 8.38 8.94
C TYR A 95 3.89 8.86 9.68
N LEU A 96 3.09 7.95 10.25
CA LEU A 96 1.82 8.29 10.90
C LEU A 96 1.97 9.28 12.06
N GLY A 97 3.04 9.14 12.85
CA GLY A 97 3.33 10.05 13.97
C GLY A 97 3.73 11.46 13.54
N GLN A 98 4.11 11.65 12.27
CA GLN A 98 4.52 12.95 11.71
C GLN A 98 3.39 13.67 10.97
N ILE A 99 2.18 13.10 10.94
CA ILE A 99 1.03 13.73 10.30
C ILE A 99 0.64 14.98 11.09
N GLU A 100 0.83 16.16 10.50
CA GLU A 100 0.44 17.45 11.08
C GLU A 100 -0.94 17.92 10.61
N THR A 101 -1.41 17.41 9.47
CA THR A 101 -2.73 17.72 8.92
C THR A 101 -3.81 16.85 9.57
N PRO A 102 -4.99 17.40 9.91
CA PRO A 102 -6.12 16.59 10.36
C PRO A 102 -6.36 15.43 9.39
N THR A 103 -6.33 14.20 9.90
CA THR A 103 -6.41 13.00 9.05
C THR A 103 -7.32 11.96 9.68
N LEU A 104 -8.33 11.52 8.94
CA LEU A 104 -9.17 10.38 9.31
C LEU A 104 -8.65 9.11 8.63
N ILE A 105 -8.40 8.06 9.41
CA ILE A 105 -8.01 6.74 8.93
C ILE A 105 -9.10 5.74 9.32
N ILE A 106 -9.72 5.09 8.34
CA ILE A 106 -10.78 4.09 8.57
C ILE A 106 -10.28 2.72 8.07
N GLN A 107 -10.32 1.72 8.94
CA GLN A 107 -9.84 0.38 8.66
C GLN A 107 -10.79 -0.69 9.18
N SER A 108 -10.80 -1.88 8.57
CA SER A 108 -11.53 -3.04 9.05
C SER A 108 -10.58 -4.13 9.56
N ARG A 109 -10.97 -4.84 10.64
CA ARG A 109 -10.17 -5.94 11.21
C ARG A 109 -10.18 -7.21 10.35
N ASP A 110 -11.20 -7.36 9.52
CA ASP A 110 -11.42 -8.50 8.62
C ASP A 110 -10.91 -8.24 7.20
N ASP A 111 -10.05 -7.23 6.99
CA ASP A 111 -9.40 -6.99 5.70
C ASP A 111 -8.53 -8.22 5.29
N PRO A 112 -8.81 -8.85 4.13
CA PRO A 112 -8.08 -10.03 3.68
C PRO A 112 -6.64 -9.73 3.24
N PHE A 113 -6.25 -8.46 3.06
CA PHE A 113 -4.93 -8.03 2.59
C PHE A 113 -4.05 -7.42 3.68
N VAL A 114 -4.64 -6.94 4.78
CA VAL A 114 -3.90 -6.34 5.91
C VAL A 114 -3.90 -7.31 7.08
N PHE A 115 -2.74 -7.65 7.63
CA PHE A 115 -2.71 -8.45 8.85
C PHE A 115 -3.14 -7.61 10.07
N PRO A 116 -3.85 -8.20 11.06
CA PRO A 116 -4.24 -7.48 12.27
C PRO A 116 -3.07 -6.85 13.03
N HIS A 117 -1.87 -7.47 13.01
CA HIS A 117 -0.67 -6.92 13.64
C HIS A 117 0.01 -5.81 12.82
N SER A 118 -0.39 -5.61 11.57
CA SER A 118 0.08 -4.51 10.72
C SER A 118 -0.63 -3.19 11.03
N LEU A 119 -1.73 -3.22 11.78
CA LEU A 119 -2.46 -2.02 12.20
C LEU A 119 -1.59 -1.14 13.11
N PRO A 120 -1.70 0.20 12.99
CA PRO A 120 -0.97 1.09 13.86
C PRO A 120 -1.48 1.01 15.29
N GLU A 121 -0.57 1.06 16.24
CA GLU A 121 -0.88 1.21 17.66
C GLU A 121 -1.23 2.67 17.98
N PRO A 122 -2.05 2.94 19.01
CA PRO A 122 -2.42 4.32 19.35
C PRO A 122 -1.22 5.25 19.58
N GLY A 123 -0.10 4.73 20.08
CA GLY A 123 1.13 5.51 20.28
C GLY A 123 1.91 5.86 19.01
N GLU A 124 1.58 5.25 17.87
CA GLU A 124 2.20 5.54 16.57
C GLU A 124 1.47 6.65 15.80
N LEU A 125 0.29 7.07 16.27
CA LEU A 125 -0.55 8.06 15.62
C LEU A 125 -0.24 9.47 16.13
N SER A 126 -0.25 10.45 15.23
CA SER A 126 -0.17 11.86 15.63
C SER A 126 -1.47 12.31 16.32
N ALA A 127 -1.40 13.39 17.10
CA ALA A 127 -2.58 14.01 17.71
C ALA A 127 -3.59 14.54 16.70
N CYS A 128 -3.17 14.76 15.45
CA CYS A 128 -4.01 15.18 14.33
C CYS A 128 -4.68 13.98 13.62
N THR A 129 -4.38 12.74 14.01
CA THR A 129 -4.89 11.54 13.35
C THR A 129 -6.03 10.90 14.16
N GLU A 130 -7.19 10.78 13.52
CA GLU A 130 -8.34 10.02 14.02
C GLU A 130 -8.33 8.63 13.39
N PHE A 131 -8.29 7.57 14.20
CA PHE A 131 -8.25 6.18 13.72
C PHE A 131 -9.52 5.43 14.13
N GLU A 132 -10.26 4.95 13.12
CA GLU A 132 -11.48 4.18 13.28
C GLU A 132 -11.27 2.73 12.82
N LEU A 133 -11.30 1.80 13.77
CA LEU A 133 -11.16 0.37 13.50
C LEU A 133 -12.51 -0.34 13.62
N HIS A 134 -13.04 -0.80 12.50
CA HIS A 134 -14.31 -1.54 12.42
C HIS A 134 -14.07 -3.05 12.59
N ALA A 135 -14.96 -3.72 13.33
CA ALA A 135 -14.86 -5.17 13.57
C ALA A 135 -15.14 -6.00 12.30
N LYS A 136 -16.00 -5.50 11.42
CA LYS A 136 -16.39 -6.13 10.15
C LYS A 136 -16.54 -5.06 9.08
N GLY A 137 -16.16 -5.37 7.85
CA GLY A 137 -16.24 -4.44 6.72
C GLY A 137 -15.46 -4.89 5.50
N GLY A 138 -14.50 -5.81 5.63
CA GLY A 138 -13.62 -6.25 4.53
C GLY A 138 -12.82 -5.11 3.91
N HIS A 139 -12.19 -5.35 2.75
CA HIS A 139 -11.38 -4.33 2.06
C HIS A 139 -12.21 -3.15 1.50
N VAL A 140 -13.50 -3.37 1.18
CA VAL A 140 -14.34 -2.41 0.44
C VAL A 140 -15.77 -2.29 0.99
N GLY A 141 -16.17 -3.15 1.93
CA GLY A 141 -17.57 -3.25 2.33
C GLY A 141 -18.01 -2.05 3.14
N PHE A 142 -17.53 -1.88 4.37
CA PHE A 142 -18.07 -0.92 5.35
C PHE A 142 -19.60 -0.76 5.25
N VAL A 143 -20.28 -1.87 4.92
CA VAL A 143 -21.72 -1.93 4.71
C VAL A 143 -22.30 -2.26 6.06
N ASP A 144 -22.98 -1.27 6.63
CA ASP A 144 -23.80 -1.43 7.81
C ASP A 144 -25.26 -1.71 7.38
N GLY A 145 -26.12 -2.16 8.29
CA GLY A 145 -27.52 -2.47 7.99
C GLY A 145 -27.79 -3.90 7.52
N SER A 146 -28.96 -4.12 6.91
CA SER A 146 -29.43 -5.47 6.50
C SER A 146 -29.24 -5.68 4.99
N LEU A 147 -29.20 -6.93 4.50
CA LEU A 147 -29.16 -7.24 3.06
C LEU A 147 -30.25 -6.54 2.23
N ARG A 148 -31.37 -6.15 2.86
CA ARG A 148 -32.49 -5.45 2.21
C ARG A 148 -32.40 -3.92 2.30
N ASN A 149 -31.53 -3.38 3.16
CA ASN A 149 -31.28 -1.95 3.28
C ASN A 149 -29.80 -1.73 3.67
N PRO A 150 -28.87 -1.88 2.71
CA PRO A 150 -27.46 -1.65 2.96
C PRO A 150 -27.23 -0.15 3.20
N THR A 151 -26.53 0.17 4.29
CA THR A 151 -26.11 1.52 4.64
C THR A 151 -24.61 1.61 4.46
N TYR A 152 -24.14 2.50 3.59
CA TYR A 152 -22.71 2.65 3.33
C TYR A 152 -22.10 3.61 4.35
N TYR A 153 -21.37 3.06 5.33
CA TYR A 153 -20.82 3.85 6.43
C TYR A 153 -19.87 4.96 5.93
N LEU A 154 -18.99 4.63 4.98
CA LEU A 154 -18.01 5.56 4.42
C LEU A 154 -18.67 6.78 3.75
N GLU A 155 -19.76 6.56 3.02
CA GLU A 155 -20.46 7.61 2.26
C GLU A 155 -21.10 8.66 3.17
N ARG A 156 -21.46 8.29 4.41
CA ARG A 156 -21.92 9.27 5.40
C ARG A 156 -20.78 9.85 6.22
N ARG A 157 -19.82 9.01 6.61
CA ARG A 157 -18.79 9.37 7.59
C ARG A 157 -17.77 10.35 7.02
N ILE A 158 -17.32 10.13 5.78
CA ILE A 158 -16.29 10.98 5.15
C ILE A 158 -16.79 12.41 4.96
N PRO A 159 -17.99 12.67 4.37
CA PRO A 159 -18.50 14.03 4.24
C PRO A 159 -18.73 14.70 5.60
N SER A 160 -19.30 13.98 6.57
CA SER A 160 -19.53 14.52 7.91
C SER A 160 -18.23 14.95 8.59
N TRP A 161 -17.15 14.17 8.44
CA TRP A 161 -15.85 14.51 8.99
C TRP A 161 -15.24 15.75 8.31
N LEU A 162 -15.32 15.83 6.99
CA LEU A 162 -14.83 16.98 6.22
C LEU A 162 -15.55 18.27 6.60
N SER A 163 -16.88 18.25 6.71
CA SER A 163 -17.67 19.41 7.14
C SER A 163 -17.26 19.87 8.54
N ALA A 164 -17.12 18.94 9.49
CA ALA A 164 -16.69 19.27 10.84
C ALA A 164 -15.24 19.80 10.89
N ALA A 165 -14.36 19.39 9.98
CA ALA A 165 -13.01 19.92 9.87
C ALA A 165 -13.00 21.37 9.36
N GLN A 166 -13.82 21.68 8.35
CA GLN A 166 -13.96 23.04 7.79
C GLN A 166 -14.51 24.04 8.83
N GLU A 167 -15.47 23.60 9.65
CA GLU A 167 -16.01 24.42 10.74
C GLU A 167 -14.95 24.78 11.79
N ARG A 168 -14.10 23.81 12.17
CA ARG A 168 -13.00 24.04 13.13
C ARG A 168 -11.95 25.01 12.58
N GLU A 169 -11.66 24.94 11.29
CA GLU A 169 -10.69 25.84 10.64
C GLU A 169 -11.23 27.27 10.53
N SER A 170 -12.52 27.42 10.22
CA SER A 170 -13.21 28.72 10.18
C SER A 170 -13.27 29.37 11.56
N ALA A 171 -13.54 28.58 12.61
CA ALA A 171 -13.55 29.05 14.00
C ALA A 171 -12.17 29.42 14.55
N ARG A 172 -11.07 28.88 13.97
CA ARG A 172 -9.69 29.21 14.36
C ARG A 172 -9.15 30.48 13.70
N SER A 173 -9.77 30.89 12.59
CA SER A 173 -9.37 32.05 11.79
C SER A 173 -10.19 33.32 12.12
N SER A 174 -11.13 33.22 13.07
CA SER A 174 -12.00 34.29 13.56
C SER A 174 -11.56 34.73 14.95
#